data_AF-A0A8J6I669-F1
#
_entry.id   AF-A0A8J6I669-F1
#
_cell.length_a   1.000
_cell.length_b   1.000
_cell.length_c   1.000
_cell.angle_alpha   90.00
_cell.angle_beta   90.00
_cell.angle_gamma   90.00
#
_symmetry.space_group_name_H-M   'P 1'
#
loop_
_entity.id
_entity.type
_entity.pdbx_description
1 polymer ?
#
loop_
_entity_poly.entity_id
_entity_poly.type
_entity_poly.pdbx_seq_one_letter_code
_entity_poly.pdbx_strand_id
1 'polypeptide(L)'
;MPRTPKRRNGELLLLLISLVAIFAFSAAAEAGAVQQVTGDFWVLPAMVSVVFLAAHVVIRVVAPYADPAILPCVALLNGLGVVFLRRLDLGEVKLSERIDYPVFSGWSFKQVLWTLIAVGLFSALLILVRDHKSISRYAYSLGLLGVVLVALPAILPSSLSEVNGAKLWVKLGPVSFQPGEFAKVALLCFFAYYLVRKREVLSLASRRFMGIDFPRGRDLGPVLAVWMFSMLV
;
A
#
# COMPACT_ATOMS: atom_id res chain seq x y z
N MET A 1 7.27 -6.65 35.61
CA MET A 1 6.68 -6.91 34.28
C MET A 1 7.77 -7.48 33.37
N PRO A 2 7.55 -8.62 32.69
CA PRO A 2 8.54 -9.16 31.76
C PRO A 2 8.78 -8.17 30.62
N ARG A 3 10.06 -7.92 30.28
CA ARG A 3 10.42 -7.07 29.13
C ARG A 3 9.98 -7.77 27.85
N THR A 4 9.16 -7.11 27.03
CA THR A 4 8.79 -7.62 25.71
C THR A 4 10.06 -7.80 24.87
N PRO A 5 10.36 -9.02 24.38
CA PRO A 5 11.62 -9.28 23.69
C PRO A 5 11.62 -8.54 22.35
N LYS A 6 12.71 -7.79 22.09
CA LYS A 6 12.93 -7.13 20.80
C LYS A 6 13.29 -8.18 19.76
N ARG A 7 12.36 -8.54 18.87
CA ARG A 7 12.55 -9.58 17.83
C ARG A 7 13.22 -9.06 16.54
N ARG A 8 14.01 -7.98 16.63
CA ARG A 8 14.60 -7.30 15.45
C ARG A 8 15.62 -8.17 14.70
N ASN A 9 16.36 -9.02 15.39
CA ASN A 9 17.26 -9.97 14.72
C ASN A 9 16.47 -11.05 13.96
N GLY A 10 15.28 -11.42 14.45
CA GLY A 10 14.36 -12.31 13.71
C GLY A 10 13.81 -11.63 12.46
N GLU A 11 13.45 -10.34 12.54
CA GLU A 11 13.09 -9.55 11.36
C GLU A 11 14.21 -9.52 10.33
N LEU A 12 15.46 -9.24 10.75
CA LEU A 12 16.61 -9.21 9.84
C LEU A 12 16.82 -10.57 9.16
N LEU A 13 16.75 -11.66 9.92
CA LEU A 13 16.88 -13.01 9.37
C LEU A 13 15.79 -13.29 8.31
N LEU A 14 14.54 -13.03 8.65
CA LEU A 14 13.42 -13.22 7.72
C LEU A 14 13.56 -12.31 6.48
N LEU A 15 14.01 -11.07 6.68
CA LEU A 15 14.25 -10.15 5.57
C LEU A 15 15.34 -10.69 4.65
N LEU A 16 16.47 -11.15 5.19
CA LEU A 16 17.55 -11.74 4.39
C LEU A 16 17.06 -12.96 3.59
N ILE A 17 16.24 -13.82 4.19
CA ILE A 17 15.61 -14.95 3.48
C ILE A 17 14.73 -14.43 2.34
N SER A 18 13.89 -13.42 2.58
CA SER A 18 13.07 -12.80 1.53
C SER A 18 13.94 -12.23 0.40
N LEU A 19 15.04 -11.55 0.73
CA LEU A 19 15.96 -10.99 -0.26
C LEU A 19 16.60 -12.10 -1.11
N VAL A 20 17.15 -13.14 -0.49
CA VAL A 20 17.71 -14.30 -1.21
C VAL A 20 16.67 -14.92 -2.16
N ALA A 21 15.42 -15.06 -1.71
CA ALA A 21 14.34 -15.55 -2.56
C ALA A 21 14.06 -14.64 -3.77
N ILE A 22 14.11 -13.31 -3.61
CA ILE A 22 13.96 -12.35 -4.71
C ILE A 22 15.10 -12.47 -5.72
N PHE A 23 16.35 -12.59 -5.27
CA PHE A 23 17.49 -12.80 -6.17
C PHE A 23 17.37 -14.11 -6.95
N ALA A 24 17.03 -15.20 -6.26
CA ALA A 24 16.83 -16.50 -6.90
C ALA A 24 15.69 -16.46 -7.92
N PHE A 25 14.58 -15.79 -7.59
CA PHE A 25 13.46 -15.61 -8.50
C PHE A 25 13.83 -14.73 -9.70
N SER A 26 14.65 -13.70 -9.53
CA SER A 26 15.15 -12.86 -10.64
C SER A 26 15.94 -13.68 -11.65
N ALA A 27 16.91 -14.46 -11.18
CA ALA A 27 17.70 -15.36 -12.03
C ALA A 27 16.81 -16.40 -12.73
N ALA A 28 15.87 -17.01 -12.01
CA ALA A 28 14.95 -17.99 -12.58
C ALA A 28 13.98 -17.38 -13.60
N ALA A 29 13.49 -16.16 -13.36
CA ALA A 29 12.57 -15.46 -14.24
C ALA A 29 13.24 -15.09 -15.57
N GLU A 30 14.49 -14.64 -15.54
CA GLU A 30 15.27 -14.35 -16.75
C GLU A 30 15.65 -15.62 -17.51
N ALA A 31 16.14 -16.64 -16.80
CA ALA A 31 16.42 -17.94 -17.40
C ALA A 31 15.17 -18.52 -18.11
N GLY A 32 13.99 -18.38 -17.49
CA GLY A 32 12.73 -18.81 -18.08
C GLY A 32 12.22 -17.94 -19.24
N ALA A 33 12.54 -16.64 -19.25
CA ALA A 33 12.04 -15.70 -20.26
C ALA A 33 12.95 -15.61 -21.50
N VAL A 34 14.27 -15.63 -21.30
CA VAL A 34 15.28 -15.35 -22.34
C VAL A 34 16.27 -16.51 -22.51
N GLN A 35 16.08 -17.64 -21.80
CA GLN A 35 16.98 -18.81 -21.85
C GLN A 35 18.42 -18.53 -21.41
N GLN A 36 18.64 -17.40 -20.72
CA GLN A 36 19.92 -16.99 -20.17
C GLN A 36 19.72 -16.12 -18.92
N VAL A 37 20.70 -16.10 -18.03
CA VAL A 37 20.77 -15.15 -16.91
C VAL A 37 21.70 -14.02 -17.35
N THR A 38 21.18 -12.81 -17.48
CA THR A 38 22.00 -11.68 -17.95
C THR A 38 22.89 -11.16 -16.81
N GLY A 39 23.99 -10.47 -17.14
CA GLY A 39 24.94 -10.00 -16.12
C GLY A 39 24.37 -8.95 -15.15
N ASP A 40 23.21 -8.41 -15.46
CA ASP A 40 22.50 -7.35 -14.75
C ASP A 40 21.23 -7.85 -13.99
N PHE A 41 20.96 -9.16 -13.98
CA PHE A 41 19.82 -9.80 -13.32
C PHE A 41 19.64 -9.42 -11.83
N TRP A 42 20.74 -9.02 -11.19
CA TRP A 42 20.85 -8.71 -9.77
C TRP A 42 20.50 -7.26 -9.44
N VAL A 43 20.50 -6.35 -10.42
CA VAL A 43 20.42 -4.91 -10.21
C VAL A 43 19.10 -4.50 -9.56
N LEU A 44 17.94 -4.93 -10.10
CA LEU A 44 16.64 -4.61 -9.51
C LEU A 44 16.44 -5.25 -8.12
N PRO A 45 16.73 -6.55 -7.90
CA PRO A 45 16.74 -7.13 -6.56
C PRO A 45 17.64 -6.40 -5.56
N ALA A 46 18.83 -5.94 -5.99
CA ALA A 46 19.74 -5.19 -5.13
C ALA A 46 19.17 -3.83 -4.74
N MET A 47 18.54 -3.10 -5.67
CA MET A 47 17.86 -1.84 -5.34
C MET A 47 16.74 -2.04 -4.32
N VAL A 48 15.89 -3.05 -4.52
CA VAL A 48 14.82 -3.42 -3.57
C VAL A 48 15.43 -3.78 -2.20
N SER A 49 16.52 -4.54 -2.19
CA SER A 49 17.24 -4.92 -0.97
C SER A 49 17.74 -3.71 -0.18
N VAL A 50 18.37 -2.74 -0.84
CA VAL A 50 18.84 -1.51 -0.21
C VAL A 50 17.69 -0.75 0.43
N VAL A 51 16.56 -0.61 -0.27
CA VAL A 51 15.37 0.09 0.24
C VAL A 51 14.81 -0.58 1.49
N PHE A 52 14.62 -1.90 1.48
CA PHE A 52 14.05 -2.61 2.63
C PHE A 52 15.03 -2.79 3.80
N LEU A 53 16.33 -2.89 3.54
CA LEU A 53 17.36 -2.86 4.60
C LEU A 53 17.40 -1.49 5.28
N ALA A 54 17.29 -0.40 4.53
CA ALA A 54 17.17 0.94 5.11
C ALA A 54 15.91 1.06 5.98
N ALA A 55 14.76 0.55 5.50
CA ALA A 55 13.53 0.50 6.28
C ALA A 55 13.68 -0.33 7.57
N HIS A 56 14.38 -1.47 7.51
CA HIS A 56 14.69 -2.27 8.70
C HIS A 56 15.46 -1.46 9.76
N VAL A 57 16.46 -0.68 9.34
CA VAL A 57 17.21 0.20 10.25
C VAL A 57 16.29 1.24 10.89
N VAL A 58 15.42 1.88 10.09
CA VAL A 58 14.43 2.86 10.61
C VAL A 58 13.52 2.21 11.65
N ILE A 59 12.92 1.05 11.36
CA ILE A 59 12.04 0.34 12.30
C ILE A 59 12.81 -0.09 13.56
N ARG A 60 14.06 -0.57 13.41
CA ARG A 60 14.90 -1.00 14.53
C ARG A 60 15.15 0.13 15.53
N VAL A 61 15.26 1.37 15.06
CA VAL A 61 15.48 2.56 15.90
C VAL A 61 14.15 3.12 16.43
N VAL A 62 13.17 3.32 15.55
CA VAL A 62 11.95 4.09 15.86
C VAL A 62 10.85 3.22 16.48
N ALA A 63 10.72 1.96 16.04
CA ALA A 63 9.67 1.04 16.45
C ALA A 63 10.25 -0.34 16.85
N PRO A 64 11.09 -0.43 17.90
CA PRO A 64 11.80 -1.66 18.26
C PRO A 64 10.90 -2.83 18.69
N TYR A 65 9.64 -2.53 19.02
CA TYR A 65 8.61 -3.49 19.44
C TYR A 65 7.60 -3.82 18.33
N ALA A 66 7.83 -3.35 17.11
CA ALA A 66 7.00 -3.73 15.96
C ALA A 66 7.01 -5.25 15.75
N ASP A 67 6.01 -5.77 15.03
CA ASP A 67 6.00 -7.16 14.60
C ASP A 67 7.16 -7.42 13.61
N PRO A 68 7.97 -8.48 13.79
CA PRO A 68 9.13 -8.75 12.94
C PRO A 68 8.81 -9.38 11.59
N ALA A 69 7.58 -9.83 11.33
CA ALA A 69 7.21 -10.55 10.12
C ALA A 69 6.68 -9.62 9.01
N ILE A 70 6.10 -8.47 9.36
CA ILE A 70 5.41 -7.59 8.40
C ILE A 70 6.39 -7.05 7.34
N LEU A 71 7.52 -6.47 7.75
CA LEU A 71 8.48 -5.89 6.80
C LEU A 71 9.06 -6.95 5.82
N PRO A 72 9.53 -8.13 6.28
CA PRO A 72 9.97 -9.21 5.39
C PRO A 72 8.91 -9.69 4.41
N CYS A 73 7.64 -9.79 4.84
CA CYS A 73 6.53 -10.18 3.95
C CYS A 73 6.28 -9.13 2.87
N VAL A 74 6.26 -7.85 3.24
CA VAL A 74 6.11 -6.74 2.28
C VAL A 74 7.28 -6.71 1.31
N ALA A 75 8.51 -6.89 1.80
CA ALA A 75 9.71 -6.95 0.97
C ALA A 75 9.64 -8.10 -0.06
N LEU A 76 9.26 -9.30 0.39
CA LEU A 76 9.10 -10.46 -0.49
C LEU A 76 8.05 -10.21 -1.57
N LEU A 77 6.84 -9.82 -1.18
CA LEU A 77 5.74 -9.59 -2.13
C LEU A 77 6.07 -8.48 -3.14
N ASN A 78 6.65 -7.37 -2.67
CA ASN A 78 7.05 -6.28 -3.53
C ASN A 78 8.17 -6.69 -4.49
N GLY A 79 9.22 -7.36 -3.99
CA GLY A 79 10.34 -7.82 -4.80
C GLY A 79 9.94 -8.86 -5.84
N LEU A 80 9.06 -9.80 -5.49
CA LEU A 80 8.44 -10.72 -6.45
C LEU A 80 7.67 -9.96 -7.55
N GLY A 81 6.93 -8.92 -7.18
CA GLY A 81 6.23 -8.04 -8.12
C GLY A 81 7.18 -7.31 -9.08
N VAL A 82 8.29 -6.76 -8.57
CA VAL A 82 9.33 -6.10 -9.39
C VAL A 82 9.93 -7.08 -10.40
N VAL A 83 10.30 -8.29 -9.95
CA VAL A 83 10.86 -9.32 -10.83
C VAL A 83 9.83 -9.80 -11.85
N PHE A 84 8.55 -9.93 -11.44
CA PHE A 84 7.48 -10.29 -12.36
C PHE A 84 7.30 -9.23 -13.45
N LEU A 85 7.34 -7.95 -13.11
CA LEU A 85 7.32 -6.87 -14.09
C LEU A 85 8.55 -6.89 -14.99
N ARG A 86 9.74 -7.20 -14.47
CA ARG A 86 10.95 -7.35 -15.29
C ARG A 86 10.76 -8.47 -16.31
N ARG A 87 10.16 -9.59 -15.89
CA ARG A 87 9.81 -10.70 -16.80
C ARG A 87 8.83 -10.27 -17.90
N LEU A 88 7.85 -9.42 -17.58
CA LEU A 88 6.92 -8.88 -18.58
C LEU A 88 7.60 -7.89 -19.53
N ASP A 89 8.40 -6.96 -19.01
CA ASP A 89 9.18 -6.00 -19.80
C ASP A 89 10.08 -6.75 -20.82
N LEU A 90 10.72 -7.85 -20.42
CA LEU A 90 11.53 -8.71 -21.31
C LEU A 90 10.69 -9.44 -22.38
N GLY A 91 9.40 -9.65 -22.12
CA GLY A 91 8.48 -10.31 -23.06
C GLY A 91 7.95 -9.40 -24.17
N GLU A 92 7.90 -8.09 -23.95
CA GLU A 92 7.36 -7.11 -24.91
C GLU A 92 8.36 -6.73 -26.03
N VAL A 93 9.64 -7.08 -25.88
CA VAL A 93 10.72 -6.68 -26.81
C VAL A 93 10.92 -7.71 -27.93
N LYS A 94 11.06 -7.25 -29.18
CA LYS A 94 11.37 -8.09 -30.35
C LYS A 94 12.72 -8.78 -30.16
N LEU A 95 12.82 -10.07 -30.55
CA LEU A 95 13.99 -10.94 -30.33
C LEU A 95 15.34 -10.28 -30.71
N SER A 96 15.35 -9.42 -31.73
CA SER A 96 16.52 -8.69 -32.23
C SER A 96 17.03 -7.54 -31.34
N GLU A 97 16.21 -7.02 -30.43
CA GLU A 97 16.54 -5.92 -29.50
C GLU A 97 16.65 -6.42 -28.05
N ARG A 98 16.51 -7.74 -27.81
CA ARG A 98 16.38 -8.34 -26.47
C ARG A 98 17.63 -8.30 -25.60
N ILE A 99 18.82 -8.22 -26.21
CA ILE A 99 20.09 -8.27 -25.45
C ILE A 99 20.42 -6.89 -24.84
N ASP A 100 19.83 -5.81 -25.34
CA ASP A 100 20.14 -4.42 -24.95
C ASP A 100 18.93 -3.68 -24.32
N TYR A 101 18.04 -4.37 -23.59
CA TYR A 101 16.98 -3.67 -22.86
C TYR A 101 17.49 -3.13 -21.52
N PRO A 102 17.65 -1.80 -21.35
CA PRO A 102 18.28 -1.24 -20.15
C PRO A 102 17.49 -1.61 -18.90
N VAL A 103 18.17 -2.07 -17.84
CA VAL A 103 17.55 -2.36 -16.52
C VAL A 103 16.74 -1.18 -15.98
N PHE A 104 17.18 0.04 -16.28
CA PHE A 104 16.57 1.27 -15.81
C PHE A 104 15.42 1.77 -16.70
N SER A 105 14.91 0.91 -17.59
CA SER A 105 13.76 1.19 -18.44
C SER A 105 12.60 0.24 -18.15
N GLY A 106 11.41 0.55 -18.65
CA GLY A 106 10.22 -0.30 -18.48
C GLY A 106 9.44 -0.07 -17.19
N TRP A 107 8.47 -0.95 -16.93
CA TRP A 107 7.58 -0.88 -15.78
C TRP A 107 8.25 -1.35 -14.50
N SER A 108 9.19 -2.29 -14.60
CA SER A 108 9.95 -2.81 -13.46
C SER A 108 10.78 -1.75 -12.76
N PHE A 109 11.50 -0.90 -13.51
CA PHE A 109 12.25 0.21 -12.91
C PHE A 109 11.33 1.26 -12.27
N LYS A 110 10.22 1.62 -12.94
CA LYS A 110 9.20 2.51 -12.36
C LYS A 110 8.65 1.95 -11.05
N GLN A 111 8.43 0.63 -10.98
CA GLN A 111 7.98 -0.02 -9.76
C GLN A 111 8.99 0.10 -8.61
N VAL A 112 10.29 0.01 -8.90
CA VAL A 112 11.34 0.25 -7.89
C VAL A 112 11.33 1.70 -7.41
N LEU A 113 11.17 2.68 -8.31
CA LEU A 113 11.04 4.10 -7.93
C LEU A 113 9.80 4.33 -7.04
N TRP A 114 8.66 3.76 -7.39
CA TRP A 114 7.46 3.85 -6.56
C TRP A 114 7.63 3.15 -5.21
N THR A 115 8.36 2.04 -5.17
CA THR A 115 8.70 1.34 -3.92
C THR A 115 9.59 2.21 -3.04
N LEU A 116 10.62 2.85 -3.61
CA LEU A 116 11.48 3.79 -2.90
C LEU A 116 10.67 4.93 -2.29
N ILE A 117 9.77 5.56 -3.07
CA ILE A 117 8.90 6.63 -2.59
C ILE A 117 7.97 6.13 -1.48
N ALA A 118 7.31 4.99 -1.67
CA ALA A 118 6.38 4.43 -0.70
C ALA A 118 7.06 4.06 0.63
N VAL A 119 8.22 3.40 0.57
CA VAL A 119 9.01 3.03 1.76
C VAL A 119 9.61 4.27 2.44
N GLY A 120 10.01 5.28 1.66
CA GLY A 120 10.44 6.58 2.18
C GLY A 120 9.33 7.29 2.94
N LEU A 121 8.13 7.37 2.36
CA LEU A 121 6.94 7.94 3.02
C LEU A 121 6.53 7.15 4.25
N PHE A 122 6.58 5.81 4.20
CA PHE A 122 6.37 4.95 5.37
C PHE A 122 7.37 5.27 6.49
N SER A 123 8.66 5.38 6.16
CA SER A 123 9.72 5.68 7.12
C SER A 123 9.52 7.07 7.75
N ALA A 124 9.18 8.08 6.93
CA ALA A 124 8.87 9.42 7.40
C ALA A 124 7.64 9.42 8.32
N LEU A 125 6.56 8.73 7.94
CA LEU A 125 5.35 8.61 8.75
C LEU A 125 5.65 7.98 10.11
N LEU A 126 6.44 6.91 10.14
CA LEU A 126 6.85 6.23 11.38
C LEU A 126 7.64 7.17 12.32
N ILE A 127 8.50 8.02 11.75
CA ILE A 127 9.31 8.99 12.51
C ILE A 127 8.44 10.13 13.06
N LEU A 128 7.54 10.66 12.23
CA LEU A 128 6.71 11.83 12.55
C LEU A 128 5.53 11.49 13.47
N VAL A 129 4.86 10.36 13.24
CA VAL A 129 3.65 9.95 13.97
C VAL A 129 4.00 8.92 15.03
N ARG A 130 4.56 9.40 16.14
CA ARG A 130 4.92 8.53 17.27
C ARG A 130 3.72 8.03 18.08
N ASP A 131 2.65 8.81 18.16
CA ASP A 131 1.42 8.43 18.86
C ASP A 131 0.25 8.32 17.88
N HIS A 132 -0.11 7.08 17.52
CA HIS A 132 -1.26 6.80 16.67
C HIS A 132 -2.59 7.28 17.27
N LYS A 133 -2.69 7.43 18.59
CA LYS A 133 -3.91 7.92 19.24
C LYS A 133 -4.17 9.39 18.91
N SER A 134 -3.14 10.16 18.58
CA SER A 134 -3.29 11.57 18.16
C SER A 134 -4.17 11.71 16.90
N ILE A 135 -4.16 10.71 16.02
CA ILE A 135 -4.99 10.66 14.79
C ILE A 135 -6.48 10.74 15.14
N SER A 136 -6.90 10.16 16.27
CA SER A 136 -8.31 10.17 16.70
C SER A 136 -8.88 11.58 16.90
N ARG A 137 -8.03 12.56 17.24
CA ARG A 137 -8.43 13.97 17.40
C ARG A 137 -8.92 14.58 16.08
N TYR A 138 -8.40 14.09 14.95
CA TYR A 138 -8.69 14.58 13.61
C TYR A 138 -9.67 13.68 12.86
N ALA A 139 -10.29 12.70 13.53
CA ALA A 139 -11.12 11.69 12.88
C ALA A 139 -12.24 12.29 12.01
N TYR A 140 -12.98 13.30 12.50
CA TYR A 140 -14.01 13.96 11.70
C TYR A 140 -13.44 14.72 10.49
N SER A 141 -12.29 15.39 10.66
CA SER A 141 -11.60 16.06 9.56
C SER A 141 -11.10 15.06 8.51
N LEU A 142 -10.59 13.90 8.93
CA LEU A 142 -10.23 12.80 8.05
C LEU A 142 -11.45 12.19 7.36
N GLY A 143 -12.59 12.10 8.04
CA GLY A 143 -13.86 11.67 7.45
C GLY A 143 -14.30 12.61 6.32
N LEU A 144 -14.30 13.92 6.59
CA LEU A 144 -14.61 14.95 5.58
C LEU A 144 -13.61 14.90 4.42
N LEU A 145 -12.32 14.83 4.72
CA LEU A 145 -11.26 14.71 3.70
C LEU A 145 -11.48 13.47 2.84
N GLY A 146 -11.84 12.34 3.44
CA GLY A 146 -12.12 11.10 2.73
C GLY A 146 -13.29 11.24 1.76
N VAL A 147 -14.40 11.85 2.20
CA VAL A 147 -15.55 12.13 1.31
C VAL A 147 -15.16 13.06 0.17
N VAL A 148 -14.42 14.13 0.46
CA VAL A 148 -13.92 15.06 -0.57
C VAL A 148 -13.02 14.34 -1.58
N LEU A 149 -12.12 13.48 -1.12
CA LEU A 149 -11.22 12.73 -2.00
C LEU A 149 -11.97 11.74 -2.90
N VAL A 150 -13.02 11.06 -2.41
CA VAL A 150 -13.87 10.20 -3.25
C VAL A 150 -14.62 11.02 -4.31
N ALA A 151 -15.15 12.17 -3.95
CA ALA A 151 -15.91 13.03 -4.86
C ALA A 151 -15.02 13.78 -5.86
N LEU A 152 -13.73 13.98 -5.55
CA LEU A 152 -12.83 14.84 -6.32
C LEU A 152 -12.73 14.44 -7.81
N PRO A 153 -12.49 13.17 -8.19
CA PRO A 153 -12.45 12.76 -9.59
C PRO A 153 -13.75 13.02 -10.37
N ALA A 154 -14.91 12.90 -9.71
CA ALA A 154 -16.22 13.09 -10.34
C ALA A 154 -16.46 14.55 -10.76
N ILE A 155 -15.98 15.50 -9.96
CA ILE A 155 -16.14 16.94 -10.18
C ILE A 155 -15.15 17.47 -11.22
N LEU A 156 -13.98 16.82 -11.35
CA LEU A 156 -12.96 17.25 -12.28
C LEU A 156 -13.35 17.02 -13.76
N PRO A 157 -12.80 17.84 -14.68
CA PRO A 157 -12.97 17.63 -16.11
C PRO A 157 -12.50 16.23 -16.53
N SER A 158 -13.21 15.60 -17.47
CA SER A 158 -12.85 14.28 -18.00
C SER A 158 -11.40 14.20 -18.50
N SER A 159 -10.87 15.27 -19.08
CA SER A 159 -9.46 15.34 -19.50
C SER A 159 -8.46 15.07 -18.37
N LEU A 160 -8.82 15.44 -17.13
CA LEU A 160 -7.97 15.34 -15.95
C LEU A 160 -8.33 14.17 -15.03
N SER A 161 -9.53 13.58 -15.13
CA SER A 161 -9.96 12.51 -14.22
C SER A 161 -10.37 11.19 -14.87
N GLU A 162 -10.51 11.15 -16.19
CA GLU A 162 -11.01 9.96 -16.89
C GLU A 162 -9.88 9.06 -17.40
N VAL A 163 -9.92 7.78 -17.01
CA VAL A 163 -9.04 6.73 -17.54
C VAL A 163 -9.94 5.54 -17.91
N ASN A 164 -9.85 5.09 -19.17
CA ASN A 164 -10.68 3.98 -19.70
C ASN A 164 -12.19 4.18 -19.49
N GLY A 165 -12.71 5.41 -19.63
CA GLY A 165 -14.13 5.73 -19.48
C GLY A 165 -14.61 5.91 -18.03
N ALA A 166 -13.73 5.77 -17.03
CA ALA A 166 -14.08 5.94 -15.63
C ALA A 166 -13.38 7.14 -14.99
N LYS A 167 -14.14 7.98 -14.28
CA LYS A 167 -13.62 9.15 -13.54
C LYS A 167 -13.17 8.77 -12.13
N LEU A 168 -12.05 8.06 -12.03
CA LEU A 168 -11.51 7.61 -10.74
C LEU A 168 -10.14 8.21 -10.41
N TRP A 169 -9.47 8.80 -11.39
CA TRP A 169 -8.08 9.24 -11.28
C TRP A 169 -7.98 10.75 -11.19
N VAL A 170 -6.83 11.23 -10.77
CA VAL A 170 -6.41 12.63 -10.95
C VAL A 170 -5.08 12.62 -11.68
N LYS A 171 -5.06 13.25 -12.86
CA LYS A 171 -3.87 13.39 -13.71
C LYS A 171 -3.22 14.74 -13.45
N LEU A 172 -1.97 14.70 -12.98
CA LEU A 172 -1.10 15.85 -12.79
C LEU A 172 0.13 15.69 -13.70
N GLY A 173 -0.02 16.08 -14.98
CA GLY A 173 1.04 15.93 -15.98
C GLY A 173 1.49 14.47 -16.12
N PRO A 174 2.76 14.11 -15.84
CA PRO A 174 3.28 12.75 -15.97
C PRO A 174 2.86 11.81 -14.84
N VAL A 175 2.26 12.33 -13.76
CA VAL A 175 1.85 11.54 -12.60
C VAL A 175 0.34 11.45 -12.54
N SER A 176 -0.17 10.24 -12.37
CA SER A 176 -1.57 10.00 -12.03
C SER A 176 -1.64 9.27 -10.70
N PHE A 177 -2.59 9.66 -9.86
CA PHE A 177 -2.90 8.94 -8.63
C PHE A 177 -4.41 8.80 -8.47
N GLN A 178 -4.81 7.83 -7.65
CA GLN A 178 -6.21 7.57 -7.34
C GLN A 178 -6.52 8.15 -5.96
N PRO A 179 -7.27 9.28 -5.86
CA PRO A 179 -7.64 9.87 -4.57
C PRO A 179 -8.37 8.89 -3.66
N GLY A 180 -9.12 7.95 -4.24
CA GLY A 180 -9.82 6.89 -3.52
C GLY A 180 -8.92 6.03 -2.62
N GLU A 181 -7.64 5.86 -2.97
CA GLU A 181 -6.68 5.13 -2.12
C GLU A 181 -6.43 5.86 -0.80
N PHE A 182 -6.23 7.18 -0.87
CA PHE A 182 -6.07 8.02 0.32
C PHE A 182 -7.39 8.17 1.10
N ALA A 183 -8.51 8.24 0.38
CA ALA A 183 -9.83 8.29 0.99
C ALA A 183 -10.12 7.05 1.84
N LYS A 184 -9.75 5.85 1.38
CA LYS A 184 -9.91 4.61 2.15
C LYS A 184 -9.24 4.69 3.52
N VAL A 185 -8.00 5.18 3.57
CA VAL A 185 -7.27 5.32 4.85
C VAL A 185 -7.91 6.39 5.74
N ALA A 186 -8.29 7.54 5.18
CA ALA A 186 -8.91 8.63 5.94
C ALA A 186 -10.29 8.23 6.52
N LEU A 187 -11.13 7.59 5.71
CA LEU A 187 -12.43 7.05 6.11
C LEU A 187 -12.27 5.91 7.12
N LEU A 188 -11.28 5.03 6.95
CA LEU A 188 -10.98 3.96 7.91
C LEU A 188 -10.70 4.54 9.30
N CYS A 189 -9.84 5.58 9.39
CA CYS A 189 -9.54 6.27 10.64
C CYS A 189 -10.81 6.91 11.25
N PHE A 190 -11.63 7.54 10.42
CA PHE A 190 -12.91 8.12 10.86
C PHE A 190 -13.87 7.06 11.41
N PHE A 191 -14.10 5.98 10.66
CA PHE A 191 -15.02 4.91 11.07
C PHE A 191 -14.53 4.21 12.33
N ALA A 192 -13.23 3.92 12.44
CA ALA A 192 -12.64 3.34 13.65
C ALA A 192 -12.94 4.21 14.88
N TYR A 193 -12.74 5.52 14.77
CA TYR A 193 -13.06 6.47 15.85
C TYR A 193 -14.56 6.53 16.15
N TYR A 194 -15.38 6.67 15.11
CA TYR A 194 -16.83 6.84 15.25
C TYR A 194 -17.47 5.62 15.91
N LEU A 195 -17.09 4.41 15.47
CA LEU A 195 -17.62 3.15 16.01
C LEU A 195 -17.22 2.95 17.48
N VAL A 196 -15.99 3.27 17.86
CA VAL A 196 -15.55 3.18 19.26
C VAL A 196 -16.33 4.18 20.13
N ARG A 197 -16.49 5.43 19.67
CA ARG A 197 -17.19 6.48 20.43
C ARG A 197 -18.70 6.25 20.53
N LYS A 198 -19.31 5.64 19.51
CA LYS A 198 -20.74 5.30 19.48
C LYS A 198 -21.02 3.87 19.90
N ARG A 199 -20.02 3.12 20.38
CA ARG A 199 -20.15 1.72 20.79
C ARG A 199 -21.35 1.48 21.70
N GLU A 200 -21.53 2.30 22.73
CA GLU A 200 -22.63 2.14 23.68
C GLU A 200 -24.00 2.35 23.02
N VAL A 201 -24.14 3.39 22.19
CA VAL A 201 -25.37 3.71 21.45
C VAL A 201 -25.69 2.63 20.40
N LEU A 202 -24.66 2.10 19.73
CA LEU A 202 -24.79 1.01 18.75
C LEU A 202 -25.08 -0.34 19.43
N SER A 203 -24.56 -0.55 20.64
CA SER A 203 -24.78 -1.76 21.45
C SER A 203 -26.13 -1.76 22.17
N LEU A 204 -26.74 -0.59 22.36
CA LEU A 204 -28.12 -0.46 22.83
C LEU A 204 -29.07 -0.81 21.66
N ALA A 205 -29.23 -2.13 21.45
CA ALA A 205 -30.17 -2.71 20.51
C ALA A 205 -31.56 -2.08 20.70
N SER A 206 -32.09 -1.48 19.64
CA SER A 206 -33.36 -0.74 19.75
C SER A 206 -34.55 -1.55 19.28
N ARG A 207 -34.37 -2.48 18.33
CA ARG A 207 -35.43 -3.36 17.84
C ARG A 207 -34.85 -4.69 17.37
N ARG A 208 -35.42 -5.79 17.85
CA ARG A 208 -35.16 -7.16 17.40
C ARG A 208 -36.04 -7.45 16.18
N PHE A 209 -35.45 -7.79 15.04
CA PHE A 209 -36.17 -8.17 13.84
C PHE A 209 -35.61 -9.47 13.29
N MET A 210 -36.46 -10.48 13.10
CA MET A 210 -36.07 -11.84 12.69
C MET A 210 -34.96 -12.46 13.56
N GLY A 211 -35.01 -12.27 14.88
CA GLY A 211 -34.03 -12.84 15.81
C GLY A 211 -32.67 -12.13 15.85
N ILE A 212 -32.44 -11.14 14.98
CA ILE A 212 -31.24 -10.31 14.92
C ILE A 212 -31.54 -8.95 15.56
N ASP A 213 -30.63 -8.47 16.40
CA ASP A 213 -30.75 -7.16 17.05
C ASP A 213 -30.22 -6.07 16.12
N PHE A 214 -31.10 -5.17 15.68
CA PHE A 214 -30.72 -4.08 14.79
C PHE A 214 -30.43 -2.79 15.57
N PRO A 215 -29.32 -2.08 15.24
CA PRO A 215 -29.04 -0.72 15.73
C PRO A 215 -30.13 0.26 15.29
N ARG A 216 -30.24 1.41 15.96
CA ARG A 216 -31.19 2.46 15.59
C ARG A 216 -30.91 2.97 14.17
N GLY A 217 -31.93 3.03 13.31
CA GLY A 217 -31.79 3.46 11.91
C GLY A 217 -31.18 4.86 11.71
N ARG A 218 -31.33 5.77 12.70
CA ARG A 218 -30.67 7.08 12.68
C ARG A 218 -29.14 7.01 12.80
N ASP A 219 -28.60 5.93 13.35
CA ASP A 219 -27.16 5.73 13.51
C ASP A 219 -26.55 5.01 12.28
N LEU A 220 -27.35 4.25 11.54
CA LEU A 220 -26.97 3.59 10.28
C LEU A 220 -27.14 4.50 9.06
N GLY A 221 -28.01 5.51 9.13
CA GLY A 221 -28.31 6.44 8.04
C GLY A 221 -27.07 7.08 7.41
N PRO A 222 -26.13 7.65 8.17
CA PRO A 222 -24.92 8.23 7.62
C PRO A 222 -24.02 7.20 6.90
N VAL A 223 -23.94 5.97 7.41
CA VAL A 223 -23.13 4.89 6.81
C VAL A 223 -23.74 4.42 5.50
N LEU A 224 -25.06 4.19 5.47
CA LEU A 224 -25.79 3.81 4.26
C LEU A 224 -25.78 4.91 3.21
N ALA A 225 -25.89 6.18 3.61
CA ALA A 225 -25.82 7.32 2.69
C ALA A 225 -24.43 7.41 2.03
N VAL A 226 -23.35 7.25 2.80
CA VAL A 226 -21.98 7.22 2.26
C VAL A 226 -21.76 6.01 1.35
N TRP A 227 -22.30 4.84 1.72
CA TRP A 227 -22.21 3.63 0.91
C TRP A 227 -22.96 3.77 -0.43
N MET A 228 -24.19 4.28 -0.41
CA MET A 228 -24.98 4.54 -1.62
C MET A 228 -24.30 5.60 -2.50
N PHE A 229 -23.77 6.67 -1.92
CA PHE A 229 -23.03 7.68 -2.67
C PHE A 229 -21.77 7.11 -3.32
N SER A 230 -21.07 6.20 -2.63
CA SER A 230 -19.90 5.50 -3.18
C SER A 230 -20.24 4.52 -4.30
N MET A 231 -21.49 4.07 -4.45
CA MET A 231 -21.92 3.24 -5.58
C MET A 231 -22.33 4.05 -6.81
N LEU A 232 -22.62 5.34 -6.62
CA LEU A 232 -23.07 6.25 -7.68
C LEU A 232 -21.91 7.01 -8.36
N VAL A 233 -20.71 6.96 -7.77
CA VAL A 233 -19.46 7.55 -8.27
C VAL A 233 -18.55 6.46 -8.79
#